data_AF-A0A948S1I4-F1
#
_entry.id   AF-A0A948S1I4-F1
#
_cell.length_a   1.000
_cell.length_b   1.000
_cell.length_c   1.000
_cell.angle_alpha   90.00
_cell.angle_beta   90.00
_cell.angle_gamma   90.00
#
_symmetry.space_group_name_H-M   'P 1'
#
loop_
_entity.id
_entity.type
_entity.pdbx_description
1 polymer ?
#
loop_
_entity_poly.entity_id
_entity_poly.type
_entity_poly.pdbx_seq_one_letter_code
_entity_poly.pdbx_strand_id
1 'polypeptide(L)'
;MQYNLIEAYDQPWKRVLEGTVGGYWGIFDVDGKAKFTLGAGLAERNDWPLLATLCVIALLSLWLAIRIYSPQKPDSTQSITSISMALITGLSTYLQWDYILLACRNYQEWMALTGLSLLALGLSISSIYFILFGQQQYQRSVFSYHARWLVLLICLSALCASVLLIVDGRYRNFPNQLLLLPISLYILCTLFSTAPVLNLYRWFARLLAFALTSSAMLLLFNEANNTSAQIWLLLNLMLSFALLRHDKNQSSRL
;
A
#
# COMPACT_ATOMS: atom_id res chain seq x y z
N MET A 1 -33.72 -27.84 13.84
CA MET A 1 -32.46 -28.38 13.27
C MET A 1 -31.38 -28.27 14.33
N GLN A 2 -30.54 -29.29 14.50
CA GLN A 2 -29.35 -29.24 15.35
C GLN A 2 -28.17 -28.85 14.45
N TYR A 3 -27.50 -27.74 14.74
CA TYR A 3 -26.32 -27.28 14.02
C TYR A 3 -25.08 -27.56 14.87
N ASN A 4 -24.02 -28.07 14.26
CA ASN A 4 -22.72 -28.17 14.91
C ASN A 4 -21.92 -26.90 14.57
N LEU A 5 -21.63 -26.09 15.58
CA LEU A 5 -20.84 -24.88 15.42
C LEU A 5 -19.36 -25.24 15.61
N ILE A 6 -18.62 -25.15 14.51
CA ILE A 6 -17.20 -25.46 14.45
C ILE A 6 -16.49 -24.12 14.15
N GLU A 7 -15.62 -23.58 14.99
CA GLU A 7 -15.01 -24.13 16.22
C GLU A 7 -15.33 -23.33 17.48
N ALA A 8 -15.21 -23.99 18.64
CA ALA A 8 -15.40 -23.31 19.93
C ALA A 8 -14.26 -22.32 20.22
N TYR A 9 -13.01 -22.73 20.04
CA TYR A 9 -11.81 -21.97 20.41
C TYR A 9 -10.93 -21.65 19.20
N ASP A 10 -10.24 -20.51 19.25
CA ASP A 10 -9.21 -20.14 18.29
C ASP A 10 -8.03 -21.13 18.33
N GLN A 11 -7.47 -21.41 17.15
CA GLN A 11 -6.40 -22.39 16.96
C GLN A 11 -5.25 -21.78 16.15
N PRO A 12 -4.33 -21.00 16.77
CA PRO A 12 -3.33 -20.20 16.05
C PRO A 12 -2.43 -21.00 15.11
N TRP A 13 -2.16 -22.27 15.45
CA TRP A 13 -1.33 -23.16 14.63
C TRP A 13 -1.90 -23.38 13.23
N LYS A 14 -3.23 -23.27 13.05
CA LYS A 14 -3.88 -23.39 11.73
C LYS A 14 -3.51 -22.28 10.77
N ARG A 15 -3.05 -21.11 11.23
CA ARG A 15 -2.64 -20.00 10.34
C ARG A 15 -1.56 -20.40 9.34
N VAL A 16 -0.69 -21.34 9.72
CA VAL A 16 0.36 -21.85 8.84
C VAL A 16 -0.24 -22.60 7.64
N LEU A 17 -1.35 -23.30 7.85
CA LEU A 17 -1.99 -24.17 6.86
C LEU A 17 -3.18 -23.51 6.14
N GLU A 18 -3.86 -22.58 6.80
CA GLU A 18 -5.15 -22.02 6.38
C GLU A 18 -5.10 -20.51 6.11
N GLY A 19 -3.94 -19.88 6.29
CA GLY A 19 -3.75 -18.44 6.05
C GLY A 19 -4.22 -17.57 7.22
N THR A 20 -4.42 -16.29 6.98
CA THR A 20 -4.67 -15.29 8.04
C THR A 20 -5.86 -15.61 8.93
N VAL A 21 -6.98 -16.07 8.35
CA VAL A 21 -8.25 -16.26 9.07
C VAL A 21 -8.36 -17.62 9.77
N GLY A 22 -7.61 -18.63 9.33
CA GLY A 22 -7.77 -20.02 9.80
C GLY A 22 -7.53 -20.22 11.30
N GLY A 23 -6.70 -19.38 11.92
CA GLY A 23 -6.48 -19.45 13.36
C GLY A 23 -7.54 -18.76 14.22
N TYR A 24 -8.52 -18.07 13.62
CA TYR A 24 -9.42 -17.15 14.30
C TYR A 24 -10.91 -17.47 14.14
N TRP A 25 -11.26 -18.70 13.77
CA TRP A 25 -12.66 -19.14 13.59
C TRP A 25 -13.42 -19.38 14.91
N GLY A 26 -12.73 -19.41 16.04
CA GLY A 26 -13.33 -19.67 17.35
C GLY A 26 -14.28 -18.57 17.82
N ILE A 27 -15.31 -18.96 18.56
CA ILE A 27 -16.18 -18.05 19.32
C ILE A 27 -15.43 -17.52 20.55
N PHE A 28 -14.61 -18.38 21.14
CA PHE A 28 -13.70 -18.07 22.22
C PHE A 28 -12.27 -17.91 21.68
N ASP A 29 -11.49 -17.04 22.30
CA ASP A 29 -10.06 -16.94 22.04
C ASP A 29 -9.29 -18.15 22.63
N VAL A 30 -7.97 -18.15 22.47
CA VAL A 30 -7.08 -19.21 22.97
C VAL A 30 -7.11 -19.38 24.48
N ASP A 31 -7.49 -18.34 25.23
CA ASP A 31 -7.60 -18.33 26.68
C ASP A 31 -9.02 -18.68 27.15
N GLY A 32 -9.93 -18.94 26.21
CA GLY A 32 -11.34 -19.25 26.47
C GLY A 32 -12.21 -18.05 26.81
N LYS A 33 -11.75 -16.83 26.51
CA LYS A 33 -12.57 -15.61 26.65
C LYS A 33 -13.43 -15.44 25.40
N ALA A 34 -14.69 -15.07 25.59
CA ALA A 34 -15.59 -14.81 24.48
C ALA A 34 -15.09 -13.61 23.66
N LYS A 35 -14.94 -13.77 22.34
CA LYS A 35 -14.46 -12.71 21.43
C LYS A 35 -15.51 -11.64 21.17
N PHE A 36 -16.78 -12.03 21.25
CA PHE A 36 -17.92 -11.14 21.08
C PHE A 36 -19.10 -11.65 21.90
N THR A 37 -19.95 -10.72 22.32
CA THR A 37 -21.22 -11.04 22.95
C THR A 37 -22.27 -11.26 21.86
N LEU A 38 -22.88 -12.44 21.81
CA LEU A 38 -23.95 -12.72 20.84
C LEU A 38 -25.11 -11.73 21.02
N GLY A 39 -25.48 -11.05 19.94
CA GLY A 39 -26.55 -10.04 19.94
C GLY A 39 -26.12 -8.63 20.37
N ALA A 40 -24.87 -8.43 20.78
CA ALA A 40 -24.32 -7.07 20.93
C ALA A 40 -23.99 -6.46 19.56
N GLY A 41 -23.98 -5.13 19.49
CA GLY A 41 -23.49 -4.43 18.30
C GLY A 41 -22.03 -4.76 17.99
N LEU A 42 -21.60 -4.54 16.75
CA LEU A 42 -20.20 -4.67 16.35
C LEU A 42 -19.32 -3.85 17.30
N ALA A 43 -18.36 -4.51 17.95
CA ALA A 43 -17.45 -3.84 18.86
C ALA A 43 -16.61 -2.81 18.09
N GLU A 44 -16.60 -1.57 18.58
CA GLU A 44 -15.74 -0.54 18.03
C GLU A 44 -14.27 -0.83 18.32
N ARG A 45 -13.42 -0.35 17.43
CA ARG A 45 -11.97 -0.46 17.55
C ARG A 45 -11.47 0.45 18.68
N ASN A 46 -10.94 -0.12 19.77
CA ASN A 46 -10.60 0.64 20.98
C ASN A 46 -9.12 1.12 21.06
N ASP A 47 -8.33 0.91 20.02
CA ASP A 47 -6.93 1.34 19.94
C ASP A 47 -6.75 2.77 19.39
N TRP A 48 -7.84 3.44 19.01
CA TRP A 48 -7.84 4.78 18.42
C TRP A 48 -7.05 5.87 19.19
N PRO A 49 -6.93 5.87 20.53
CA PRO A 49 -6.17 6.90 21.23
C PRO A 49 -4.67 6.84 20.93
N LEU A 50 -4.11 5.61 20.85
CA LEU A 50 -2.72 5.41 20.44
C LEU A 50 -2.52 5.88 18.99
N LEU A 51 -3.51 5.67 18.13
CA LEU A 51 -3.47 6.09 16.72
C LEU A 51 -3.49 7.59 16.57
N ALA A 52 -4.37 8.27 17.29
CA ALA A 52 -4.41 9.71 17.32
C ALA A 52 -3.05 10.28 17.73
N THR A 53 -2.41 9.67 18.73
CA THR A 53 -1.10 10.09 19.23
C THR A 53 0.01 9.90 18.18
N LEU A 54 0.09 8.72 17.54
CA LEU A 54 1.09 8.46 16.50
C LEU A 54 0.87 9.33 15.26
N CYS A 55 -0.39 9.57 14.87
CA CYS A 55 -0.72 10.50 13.80
C CYS A 55 -0.26 11.92 14.13
N VAL A 56 -0.45 12.40 15.37
CA VAL A 56 0.02 13.72 15.81
C VAL A 56 1.55 13.81 15.78
N ILE A 57 2.28 12.77 16.16
CA ILE A 57 3.75 12.76 16.08
C ILE A 57 4.23 12.76 14.62
N ALA A 58 3.60 11.96 13.75
CA ALA A 58 3.89 11.95 12.32
C ALA A 58 3.59 13.31 11.67
N LEU A 59 2.50 13.97 12.10
CA LEU A 59 2.13 15.33 11.69
C LEU A 59 3.19 16.35 12.06
N LEU A 60 3.60 16.38 13.34
CA LEU A 60 4.58 17.34 13.84
C LEU A 60 5.95 17.15 13.18
N SER A 61 6.37 15.90 12.98
CA SER A 61 7.64 15.58 12.34
C SER A 61 7.65 15.93 10.85
N LEU A 62 6.59 15.60 10.08
CA LEU A 62 6.51 15.98 8.67
C LEU A 62 6.41 17.51 8.52
N TRP A 63 5.58 18.16 9.33
CA TRP A 63 5.43 19.62 9.32
C TRP A 63 6.76 20.32 9.64
N LEU A 64 7.50 19.83 10.64
CA LEU A 64 8.82 20.35 10.99
C LEU A 64 9.84 20.10 9.87
N ALA A 65 9.85 18.91 9.28
CA ALA A 65 10.73 18.61 8.16
C ALA A 65 10.45 19.53 6.96
N ILE A 66 9.17 19.74 6.61
CA ILE A 66 8.76 20.67 5.56
C ILE A 66 9.22 22.10 5.91
N ARG A 67 9.06 22.56 7.16
CA ARG A 67 9.51 23.88 7.61
C ARG A 67 11.04 24.06 7.51
N ILE A 68 11.81 23.03 7.85
CA ILE A 68 13.28 23.07 7.83
C ILE A 68 13.82 23.01 6.40
N TYR A 69 13.25 22.15 5.55
CA TYR A 69 13.75 21.88 4.20
C TYR A 69 13.03 22.69 3.10
N SER A 70 12.05 23.51 3.46
CA SER A 70 11.40 24.42 2.51
C SER A 70 12.26 25.67 2.28
N PRO A 71 12.58 26.01 1.02
CA PRO A 71 13.29 27.25 0.69
C PRO A 71 12.44 28.51 0.93
N GLN A 72 11.13 28.38 1.14
CA GLN A 72 10.19 29.50 1.31
C GLN A 72 9.22 29.25 2.47
N LYS A 73 8.67 30.32 3.06
CA LYS A 73 7.60 30.16 4.07
C LYS A 73 6.37 29.56 3.38
N PRO A 74 5.84 28.42 3.86
CA PRO A 74 4.66 27.83 3.25
C PRO A 74 3.47 28.77 3.41
N ASP A 75 2.71 28.93 2.34
CA ASP A 75 1.42 29.61 2.39
C ASP A 75 0.40 28.79 3.23
N SER A 76 -0.72 29.41 3.61
CA SER A 76 -1.82 28.77 4.33
C SER A 76 -2.32 27.50 3.62
N THR A 77 -2.43 27.56 2.30
CA THR A 77 -2.84 26.42 1.45
C THR A 77 -1.86 25.25 1.52
N GLN A 78 -0.55 25.52 1.42
CA GLN A 78 0.51 24.52 1.55
C GLN A 78 0.56 23.92 2.96
N SER A 79 0.29 24.73 3.98
CA SER A 79 0.24 24.27 5.36
C SER A 79 -0.93 23.29 5.56
N ILE A 80 -2.14 23.64 5.11
CA ILE A 80 -3.32 22.77 5.21
C ILE A 80 -3.10 21.46 4.44
N THR A 81 -2.63 21.53 3.18
CA THR A 81 -2.38 20.34 2.36
C THR A 81 -1.33 19.42 2.97
N SER A 82 -0.25 19.96 3.56
CA SER A 82 0.77 19.15 4.24
C SER A 82 0.20 18.40 5.45
N ILE A 83 -0.65 19.05 6.25
CA ILE A 83 -1.32 18.46 7.42
C ILE A 83 -2.27 17.35 6.97
N SER A 84 -3.11 17.61 5.96
CA SER A 84 -4.04 16.60 5.43
C SER A 84 -3.31 15.37 4.89
N MET A 85 -2.22 15.57 4.14
CA MET A 85 -1.45 14.45 3.57
C MET A 85 -0.68 13.67 4.64
N ALA A 86 -0.17 14.34 5.67
CA ALA A 86 0.44 13.67 6.83
C ALA A 86 -0.57 12.80 7.58
N LEU A 87 -1.81 13.30 7.80
CA LEU A 87 -2.88 12.53 8.44
C LEU A 87 -3.21 11.26 7.65
N ILE A 88 -3.45 11.41 6.35
CA ILE A 88 -3.79 10.28 5.46
C ILE A 88 -2.64 9.27 5.42
N THR A 89 -1.39 9.75 5.35
CA THR A 89 -0.21 8.87 5.34
C THR A 89 -0.04 8.15 6.67
N GLY A 90 -0.20 8.85 7.81
CA GLY A 90 -0.14 8.24 9.14
C GLY A 90 -1.18 7.14 9.31
N LEU A 91 -2.43 7.43 8.96
CA LEU A 91 -3.50 6.44 8.98
C LEU A 91 -3.20 5.25 8.06
N SER A 92 -2.71 5.50 6.85
CA SER A 92 -2.30 4.44 5.93
C SER A 92 -1.19 3.58 6.51
N THR A 93 -0.12 4.17 7.06
CA THR A 93 1.01 3.40 7.64
C THR A 93 0.58 2.52 8.80
N TYR A 94 -0.43 2.95 9.55
CA TYR A 94 -1.01 2.15 10.60
C TYR A 94 -1.80 0.94 10.06
N LEU A 95 -2.69 1.16 9.08
CA LEU A 95 -3.40 0.06 8.44
C LEU A 95 -2.44 -0.94 7.79
N GLN A 96 -1.30 -0.45 7.28
CA GLN A 96 -0.23 -1.29 6.76
C GLN A 96 0.43 -2.13 7.85
N TRP A 97 0.65 -1.55 9.04
CA TRP A 97 1.20 -2.27 10.19
C TRP A 97 0.28 -3.40 10.64
N ASP A 98 -1.02 -3.13 10.81
CA ASP A 98 -2.02 -4.14 11.15
C ASP A 98 -2.08 -5.26 10.10
N TYR A 99 -2.06 -4.87 8.82
CA TYR A 99 -2.00 -5.83 7.72
C TYR A 99 -0.81 -6.76 7.85
N ILE A 100 0.39 -6.23 8.11
CA ILE A 100 1.61 -7.03 8.24
C ILE A 100 1.48 -8.01 9.41
N LEU A 101 1.01 -7.55 10.58
CA LEU A 101 0.85 -8.41 11.76
C LEU A 101 -0.12 -9.58 11.53
N LEU A 102 -1.20 -9.34 10.78
CA LEU A 102 -2.22 -10.35 10.48
C LEU A 102 -1.82 -11.26 9.29
N ALA A 103 -1.17 -10.70 8.28
CA ALA A 103 -0.84 -11.43 7.05
C ALA A 103 0.37 -12.35 7.21
N CYS A 104 1.38 -11.96 8.00
CA CYS A 104 2.64 -12.71 8.07
C CYS A 104 2.50 -13.98 8.90
N ARG A 105 2.93 -15.10 8.32
CA ARG A 105 2.99 -16.40 9.01
C ARG A 105 4.40 -16.76 9.44
N ASN A 106 5.41 -16.20 8.77
CA ASN A 106 6.82 -16.45 9.03
C ASN A 106 7.66 -15.18 8.85
N TYR A 107 8.94 -15.28 9.22
CA TYR A 107 9.88 -14.16 9.16
C TYR A 107 10.13 -13.65 7.73
N GLN A 108 10.08 -14.52 6.72
CA GLN A 108 10.30 -14.13 5.32
C GLN A 108 9.16 -13.25 4.80
N GLU A 109 7.91 -13.62 5.08
CA GLU A 109 6.74 -12.80 4.75
C GLU A 109 6.77 -11.47 5.49
N TRP A 110 7.18 -11.50 6.76
CA TRP A 110 7.34 -10.29 7.56
C TRP A 110 8.36 -9.33 6.96
N MET A 111 9.55 -9.82 6.58
CA MET A 111 10.56 -9.00 5.92
C MET A 111 10.07 -8.46 4.57
N ALA A 112 9.43 -9.30 3.75
CA ALA A 112 8.97 -8.92 2.42
C ALA A 112 7.87 -7.84 2.49
N LEU A 113 6.85 -8.03 3.32
CA LEU A 113 5.74 -7.07 3.45
C LEU A 113 6.16 -5.79 4.18
N THR A 114 7.05 -5.88 5.18
CA THR A 114 7.64 -4.69 5.82
C THR A 114 8.51 -3.92 4.84
N GLY A 115 9.33 -4.60 4.04
CA GLY A 115 10.11 -3.98 2.97
C GLY A 115 9.22 -3.27 1.95
N LEU A 116 8.14 -3.90 1.52
CA LEU A 116 7.16 -3.30 0.60
C LEU A 116 6.48 -2.07 1.23
N SER A 117 6.12 -2.14 2.51
CA SER A 117 5.55 -1.01 3.26
C SER A 117 6.51 0.19 3.36
N LEU A 118 7.81 -0.06 3.58
CA LEU A 118 8.83 0.99 3.58
C LEU A 118 9.01 1.63 2.20
N LEU A 119 8.99 0.84 1.12
CA LEU A 119 9.02 1.36 -0.26
C LEU A 119 7.79 2.22 -0.55
N ALA A 120 6.61 1.75 -0.15
CA ALA A 120 5.34 2.47 -0.24
C ALA A 120 5.39 3.81 0.51
N LEU A 121 5.85 3.81 1.76
CA LEU A 121 6.02 5.02 2.57
C LEU A 121 6.98 6.02 1.90
N GLY A 122 8.11 5.54 1.38
CA GLY A 122 9.05 6.37 0.63
C GLY A 122 8.42 7.02 -0.61
N LEU A 123 7.59 6.26 -1.36
CA LEU A 123 6.88 6.78 -2.53
C LEU A 123 5.82 7.83 -2.13
N SER A 124 5.10 7.61 -1.03
CA SER A 124 4.15 8.59 -0.48
C SER A 124 4.85 9.89 -0.10
N ILE A 125 5.97 9.83 0.64
CA ILE A 125 6.74 11.02 1.03
C ILE A 125 7.24 11.78 -0.22
N SER A 126 7.77 11.06 -1.21
CA SER A 126 8.23 11.66 -2.46
C SER A 126 7.09 12.36 -3.21
N SER A 127 5.91 11.72 -3.28
CA SER A 127 4.72 12.28 -3.92
C SER A 127 4.19 13.52 -3.19
N ILE A 128 4.20 13.51 -1.84
CA ILE A 128 3.81 14.66 -1.02
C ILE A 128 4.78 15.83 -1.23
N TYR A 129 6.09 15.55 -1.27
CA TYR A 129 7.09 16.58 -1.57
C TYR A 129 6.85 17.20 -2.95
N PHE A 130 6.52 16.39 -3.96
CA PHE A 130 6.15 16.89 -5.29
C PHE A 130 4.92 17.82 -5.24
N ILE A 131 3.86 17.42 -4.54
CA ILE A 131 2.61 18.19 -4.43
C ILE A 131 2.84 19.54 -3.75
N LEU A 132 3.67 19.58 -2.70
CA LEU A 132 3.89 20.79 -1.91
C LEU A 132 4.81 21.81 -2.59
N PHE A 133 5.87 21.33 -3.24
CA PHE A 133 6.94 22.19 -3.77
C PHE A 133 6.93 22.33 -5.29
N GLY A 134 6.07 21.57 -5.96
CA GLY A 134 5.93 21.59 -7.40
C GLY A 134 7.11 20.96 -8.15
N GLN A 135 6.95 20.89 -9.46
CA GLN A 135 7.83 20.13 -10.35
C GLN A 135 9.29 20.62 -10.36
N GLN A 136 9.51 21.93 -10.42
CA GLN A 136 10.87 22.49 -10.56
C GLN A 136 11.74 22.17 -9.34
N GLN A 137 11.20 22.34 -8.14
CA GLN A 137 11.91 22.03 -6.90
C GLN A 137 12.08 20.51 -6.72
N TYR A 138 11.04 19.73 -7.05
CA TYR A 138 11.09 18.27 -7.00
C TYR A 138 12.23 17.70 -7.84
N GLN A 139 12.38 18.14 -9.10
CA GLN A 139 13.43 17.66 -10.02
C GLN A 139 14.86 17.93 -9.52
N ARG A 140 15.06 18.96 -8.68
CA ARG A 140 16.37 19.26 -8.07
C ARG A 140 16.61 18.49 -6.77
N SER A 141 15.57 17.86 -6.21
CA SER A 141 15.66 17.15 -4.94
C SER A 141 16.15 15.71 -5.12
N VAL A 142 16.72 15.16 -4.04
CA VAL A 142 17.12 13.75 -3.93
C VAL A 142 15.92 12.80 -4.11
N PHE A 143 14.70 13.24 -3.78
CA PHE A 143 13.48 12.46 -3.90
C PHE A 143 13.15 12.08 -5.34
N SER A 144 13.49 12.93 -6.33
CA SER A 144 13.25 12.64 -7.75
C SER A 144 14.06 11.46 -8.27
N TYR A 145 15.31 11.34 -7.80
CA TYR A 145 16.19 10.24 -8.17
C TYR A 145 15.71 8.92 -7.56
N HIS A 146 15.37 8.94 -6.27
CA HIS A 146 14.94 7.74 -5.53
C HIS A 146 13.54 7.27 -5.94
N ALA A 147 12.63 8.18 -6.29
CA ALA A 147 11.27 7.83 -6.70
C ALA A 147 11.21 6.84 -7.86
N ARG A 148 12.13 6.97 -8.83
CA ARG A 148 12.24 6.02 -9.96
C ARG A 148 12.50 4.60 -9.46
N TRP A 149 13.49 4.44 -8.58
CA TRP A 149 13.82 3.14 -8.00
C TRP A 149 12.67 2.60 -7.14
N LEU A 150 12.01 3.46 -6.36
CA LEU A 150 10.86 3.07 -5.55
C LEU A 150 9.72 2.51 -6.41
N VAL A 151 9.34 3.18 -7.50
CA VAL A 151 8.29 2.71 -8.41
C VAL A 151 8.68 1.39 -9.07
N LEU A 152 9.92 1.26 -9.52
CA LEU A 152 10.41 0.01 -10.12
C LEU A 152 10.35 -1.16 -9.12
N LEU A 153 10.84 -0.95 -7.89
CA LEU A 153 10.82 -1.97 -6.83
C LEU A 153 9.39 -2.32 -6.40
N ILE A 154 8.47 -1.36 -6.40
CA ILE A 154 7.04 -1.61 -6.15
C ILE A 154 6.43 -2.42 -7.30
N CYS A 155 6.75 -2.12 -8.56
CA CYS A 155 6.28 -2.89 -9.71
C CYS A 155 6.78 -4.34 -9.65
N LEU A 156 8.07 -4.55 -9.36
CA LEU A 156 8.63 -5.89 -9.20
C LEU A 156 7.99 -6.63 -8.03
N SER A 157 7.80 -5.96 -6.89
CA SER A 157 7.09 -6.52 -5.74
C SER A 157 5.63 -6.89 -6.07
N ALA A 158 4.93 -6.05 -6.83
CA ALA A 158 3.55 -6.31 -7.26
C ALA A 158 3.47 -7.50 -8.23
N LEU A 159 4.45 -7.69 -9.11
CA LEU A 159 4.55 -8.89 -9.93
C LEU A 159 4.79 -10.14 -9.08
N CYS A 160 5.76 -10.10 -8.17
CA CYS A 160 6.03 -11.22 -7.26
C CYS A 160 4.78 -11.57 -6.44
N ALA A 161 4.09 -10.57 -5.90
CA ALA A 161 2.83 -10.75 -5.18
C ALA A 161 1.75 -11.37 -6.07
N SER A 162 1.63 -10.93 -7.33
CA SER A 162 0.66 -11.50 -8.27
C SER A 162 0.96 -12.97 -8.58
N VAL A 163 2.23 -13.34 -8.78
CA VAL A 163 2.62 -14.75 -8.97
C VAL A 163 2.30 -15.58 -7.73
N LEU A 164 2.61 -15.08 -6.53
CA LEU A 164 2.29 -15.77 -5.28
C LEU A 164 0.78 -15.95 -5.08
N LEU A 165 -0.02 -14.96 -5.47
CA LEU A 165 -1.48 -15.05 -5.41
C LEU A 165 -2.04 -16.02 -6.47
N ILE A 166 -1.41 -16.14 -7.64
CA ILE A 166 -1.84 -17.11 -8.66
C ILE A 166 -1.55 -18.55 -8.19
N VAL A 167 -0.38 -18.77 -7.58
CA VAL A 167 0.04 -20.10 -7.12
C VAL A 167 -0.63 -20.51 -5.81
N ASP A 168 -0.78 -19.58 -4.88
CA ASP A 168 -1.11 -19.82 -3.47
C ASP A 168 -2.14 -18.81 -2.92
N GLY A 169 -3.03 -18.31 -3.79
CA GLY A 169 -3.98 -17.25 -3.48
C GLY A 169 -4.98 -17.58 -2.38
N ARG A 170 -5.36 -18.85 -2.26
CA ARG A 170 -6.28 -19.33 -1.21
C ARG A 170 -5.80 -18.99 0.21
N TYR A 171 -4.49 -18.91 0.42
CA TYR A 171 -3.88 -18.74 1.74
C TYR A 171 -3.21 -17.39 1.93
N ARG A 172 -3.34 -16.47 0.96
CA ARG A 172 -2.65 -15.18 0.93
C ARG A 172 -3.64 -14.06 0.70
N ASN A 173 -3.46 -12.97 1.45
CA ASN A 173 -4.25 -11.76 1.23
C ASN A 173 -3.62 -10.89 0.14
N PHE A 174 -4.47 -10.15 -0.57
CA PHE A 174 -4.02 -9.10 -1.47
C PHE A 174 -3.39 -7.95 -0.66
N PRO A 175 -2.16 -7.49 -0.98
CA PRO A 175 -1.50 -6.40 -0.27
C PRO A 175 -2.04 -5.02 -0.69
N ASN A 176 -3.35 -4.90 -0.92
CA ASN A 176 -4.03 -3.68 -1.36
C ASN A 176 -3.79 -2.53 -0.37
N GLN A 177 -3.86 -2.79 0.93
CA GLN A 177 -3.66 -1.79 1.98
C GLN A 177 -2.23 -1.20 1.98
N LEU A 178 -1.23 -1.98 1.53
CA LEU A 178 0.15 -1.51 1.38
C LEU A 178 0.31 -0.53 0.22
N LEU A 179 -0.47 -0.73 -0.86
CA LEU A 179 -0.19 -0.09 -2.14
C LEU A 179 -1.23 0.97 -2.57
N LEU A 180 -2.41 0.99 -1.94
CA LEU A 180 -3.51 1.87 -2.35
C LEU A 180 -3.14 3.36 -2.30
N LEU A 181 -2.73 3.86 -1.13
CA LEU A 181 -2.32 5.26 -0.97
C LEU A 181 -1.10 5.65 -1.83
N PRO A 182 0.06 4.96 -1.74
CA PRO A 182 1.26 5.39 -2.43
C PRO A 182 1.11 5.41 -3.95
N ILE A 183 0.42 4.42 -4.52
CA ILE A 183 0.14 4.38 -5.97
C ILE A 183 -0.81 5.51 -6.34
N SER A 184 -1.87 5.74 -5.56
CA SER A 184 -2.83 6.81 -5.83
C SER A 184 -2.19 8.20 -5.83
N LEU A 185 -1.36 8.50 -4.81
CA LEU A 185 -0.61 9.76 -4.74
C LEU A 185 0.37 9.91 -5.91
N TYR A 186 1.09 8.84 -6.25
CA TYR A 186 2.04 8.86 -7.36
C TYR A 186 1.32 9.10 -8.70
N ILE A 187 0.20 8.41 -8.96
CA ILE A 187 -0.59 8.63 -10.18
C ILE A 187 -1.12 10.05 -10.25
N LEU A 188 -1.62 10.60 -9.15
CA LEU A 188 -2.05 11.99 -9.11
C LEU A 188 -0.91 12.93 -9.52
N CYS A 189 0.29 12.75 -8.95
CA CYS A 189 1.47 13.51 -9.34
C CYS A 189 1.77 13.38 -10.84
N THR A 190 1.70 12.15 -11.38
CA THR A 190 1.90 11.95 -12.82
C THR A 190 0.83 12.67 -13.61
N LEU A 191 -0.47 12.60 -13.29
CA LEU A 191 -1.55 13.23 -14.07
C LEU A 191 -1.34 14.74 -14.26
N PHE A 192 -0.94 15.45 -13.21
CA PHE A 192 -0.81 16.91 -13.22
C PHE A 192 0.56 17.44 -13.64
N SER A 193 1.55 16.58 -13.92
CA SER A 193 2.91 17.02 -14.29
C SER A 193 3.71 15.91 -14.98
N THR A 194 4.87 16.23 -15.56
CA THR A 194 5.89 15.20 -15.78
C THR A 194 6.54 14.86 -14.43
N ALA A 195 5.77 14.18 -13.55
CA ALA A 195 6.32 13.44 -12.41
C ALA A 195 7.42 12.50 -12.93
N PRO A 196 8.33 11.97 -12.07
CA PRO A 196 9.49 11.26 -12.57
C PRO A 196 9.05 10.03 -13.36
N VAL A 197 9.08 10.18 -14.68
CA VAL A 197 8.89 9.09 -15.62
C VAL A 197 10.10 8.18 -15.40
N LEU A 198 9.82 6.90 -15.25
CA LEU A 198 10.85 5.88 -15.23
C LEU A 198 11.63 5.97 -16.55
N ASN A 199 12.92 6.29 -16.48
CA ASN A 199 13.82 6.24 -17.63
C ASN A 199 14.22 4.78 -17.90
N LEU A 200 13.22 3.94 -18.20
CA LEU A 200 13.40 2.55 -18.63
C LEU A 200 13.40 2.50 -20.16
N TYR A 201 14.08 1.50 -20.72
CA TYR A 201 13.92 1.19 -22.15
C TYR A 201 12.44 0.91 -22.45
N ARG A 202 11.93 1.47 -23.54
CA ARG A 202 10.49 1.42 -23.89
C ARG A 202 9.95 -0.01 -23.94
N TRP A 203 10.72 -0.93 -24.52
CA TRP A 203 10.34 -2.33 -24.61
C TRP A 203 10.21 -2.96 -23.22
N PHE A 204 11.14 -2.64 -22.31
CA PHE A 204 11.14 -3.17 -20.94
C PHE A 204 9.95 -2.64 -20.13
N ALA A 205 9.64 -1.34 -20.24
CA ALA A 205 8.47 -0.75 -19.60
C ALA A 205 7.15 -1.38 -20.11
N ARG A 206 7.05 -1.64 -21.41
CA ARG A 206 5.88 -2.33 -22.01
C ARG A 206 5.75 -3.77 -21.54
N LEU A 207 6.85 -4.52 -21.47
CA LEU A 207 6.83 -5.88 -20.95
C LEU A 207 6.41 -5.92 -19.48
N LEU A 208 6.93 -5.01 -18.65
CA LEU A 208 6.58 -4.94 -17.23
C LEU A 208 5.10 -4.57 -17.03
N ALA A 209 4.60 -3.60 -17.78
CA ALA A 209 3.18 -3.23 -17.79
C ALA A 209 2.29 -4.38 -18.27
N PHE A 210 2.69 -5.08 -19.34
CA PHE A 210 1.95 -6.25 -19.82
C PHE A 210 1.93 -7.37 -18.78
N ALA A 211 3.05 -7.65 -18.14
CA ALA A 211 3.12 -8.66 -17.07
C ALA A 211 2.20 -8.30 -15.90
N LEU A 212 2.22 -7.05 -15.42
CA LEU A 212 1.39 -6.58 -14.29
C LEU A 212 -0.10 -6.68 -14.62
N THR A 213 -0.49 -6.20 -15.81
CA THR A 213 -1.89 -6.22 -16.24
C THR A 213 -2.39 -7.63 -16.49
N SER A 214 -1.64 -8.46 -17.22
CA SER A 214 -2.03 -9.84 -17.49
C SER A 214 -2.12 -10.68 -16.23
N SER A 215 -1.15 -10.57 -15.30
CA SER A 215 -1.22 -11.30 -14.02
C SER A 215 -2.40 -10.87 -13.16
N ALA A 216 -2.71 -9.57 -13.11
CA ALA A 216 -3.85 -9.08 -12.34
C ALA A 216 -5.20 -9.43 -13.00
N MET A 217 -5.27 -9.47 -14.33
CA MET A 217 -6.46 -9.93 -15.06
C MET A 217 -6.72 -11.42 -14.82
N LEU A 218 -5.68 -12.26 -14.79
CA LEU A 218 -5.82 -13.67 -14.46
C LEU A 218 -6.35 -13.87 -13.03
N LEU A 219 -5.86 -13.09 -12.07
CA LEU A 219 -6.37 -13.11 -10.70
C LEU A 219 -7.86 -12.71 -10.62
N LEU A 220 -8.25 -11.65 -11.32
CA LEU A 220 -9.66 -11.26 -11.38
C LEU A 220 -10.51 -12.31 -12.09
N PHE A 221 -10.00 -12.98 -13.13
CA PHE A 221 -10.73 -14.06 -13.78
C PHE A 221 -11.01 -15.22 -12.82
N ASN A 222 -10.03 -15.59 -11.98
CA ASN A 222 -10.20 -16.64 -10.97
C ASN A 222 -11.10 -16.20 -9.81
N GLU A 223 -11.10 -14.91 -9.46
CA GLU A 223 -11.84 -14.34 -8.33
C GLU A 223 -12.72 -13.13 -8.73
N ALA A 224 -13.57 -13.30 -9.74
CA ALA A 224 -14.31 -12.20 -10.38
C ALA A 224 -15.18 -11.36 -9.42
N ASN A 225 -15.75 -12.02 -8.41
CA ASN A 225 -16.61 -11.39 -7.41
C ASN A 225 -15.85 -10.85 -6.19
N ASN A 226 -14.52 -10.99 -6.15
CA ASN A 226 -13.72 -10.49 -5.04
C ASN A 226 -13.35 -9.01 -5.27
N THR A 227 -13.86 -8.14 -4.41
CA THR A 227 -13.54 -6.70 -4.41
C THR A 227 -12.04 -6.44 -4.23
N SER A 228 -11.33 -7.30 -3.49
CA SER A 228 -9.88 -7.21 -3.33
C SER A 228 -9.14 -7.49 -4.64
N ALA A 229 -9.61 -8.44 -5.45
CA ALA A 229 -9.03 -8.72 -6.76
C ALA A 229 -9.31 -7.56 -7.74
N GLN A 230 -10.48 -6.92 -7.65
CA GLN A 230 -10.81 -5.73 -8.44
C GLN A 230 -9.93 -4.53 -8.09
N ILE A 231 -9.70 -4.26 -6.79
CA ILE A 231 -8.78 -3.22 -6.33
C ILE A 231 -7.35 -3.55 -6.79
N TRP A 232 -6.93 -4.82 -6.69
CA TRP A 232 -5.61 -5.24 -7.16
C TRP A 232 -5.40 -4.99 -8.65
N LEU A 233 -6.40 -5.30 -9.48
CA LEU A 233 -6.37 -4.98 -10.91
C LEU A 233 -6.24 -3.48 -11.15
N LEU A 234 -7.02 -2.66 -10.43
CA LEU A 234 -6.94 -1.21 -10.56
C LEU A 234 -5.53 -0.69 -10.23
N LEU A 235 -4.92 -1.16 -9.14
CA LEU A 235 -3.56 -0.76 -8.75
C LEU A 235 -2.51 -1.17 -9.79
N ASN A 236 -2.62 -2.38 -10.35
CA ASN A 236 -1.71 -2.84 -11.41
C ASN A 236 -1.89 -2.08 -12.72
N LEU A 237 -3.13 -1.69 -13.07
CA LEU A 237 -3.42 -0.81 -14.21
C LEU A 237 -2.84 0.58 -14.01
N MET A 238 -2.96 1.13 -12.80
CA MET A 238 -2.36 2.42 -12.41
C MET A 238 -0.83 2.39 -12.57
N LEU A 239 -0.16 1.38 -12.01
CA LEU A 239 1.29 1.20 -12.19
C LEU A 239 1.68 1.06 -13.66
N SER A 240 0.90 0.28 -14.42
CA SER A 240 1.13 0.08 -15.86
C SER A 240 0.95 1.37 -16.65
N PHE A 241 -0.04 2.19 -16.32
CA PHE A 241 -0.22 3.51 -16.89
C PHE A 241 0.99 4.40 -16.62
N ALA A 242 1.50 4.42 -15.38
CA ALA A 242 2.69 5.20 -15.05
C ALA A 242 3.95 4.73 -15.79
N LEU A 243 4.10 3.41 -15.99
CA LEU A 243 5.21 2.83 -16.76
C LEU A 243 5.18 3.22 -18.24
N LEU A 244 3.98 3.24 -18.85
CA LEU A 244 3.80 3.53 -20.27
C LEU A 244 3.80 5.03 -20.58
N ARG A 245 3.60 5.86 -19.56
CA ARG A 245 3.56 7.31 -19.71
C ARG A 245 4.98 7.84 -19.94
N HIS A 246 5.28 8.21 -21.17
CA HIS A 246 6.55 8.83 -21.53
C HIS A 246 6.52 10.36 -21.50
N ASP A 247 7.66 10.94 -21.18
CA ASP A 247 7.92 12.37 -21.37
C ASP A 247 8.10 12.65 -22.87
N LYS A 248 7.29 13.58 -23.43
CA LYS A 248 7.29 13.90 -24.87
C LYS A 248 8.66 14.38 -25.37
N ASN A 249 9.52 14.86 -24.47
CA ASN A 249 10.85 15.38 -24.76
C ASN A 249 11.94 14.31 -24.95
N GLN A 250 11.67 13.02 -24.71
CA GLN A 250 12.64 11.93 -24.91
C GLN A 250 12.45 11.14 -26.21
N SER A 251 11.65 11.66 -27.16
CA SER A 251 11.38 11.01 -28.44
C SER A 251 12.62 10.83 -29.34
N SER A 252 13.74 11.49 -29.02
CA SER A 252 14.98 11.50 -29.83
C SER A 252 16.03 10.44 -29.45
N ARG A 253 15.85 9.67 -28.38
CA ARG A 253 16.76 8.56 -28.05
C ARG A 253 16.07 7.25 -28.38
N LEU A 254 16.30 6.83 -29.63
CA LEU A 254 15.93 5.56 -30.23
C LEU A 254 16.49 4.38 -29.43
#